data_AF-A0A521GTY1-F1
#
_entry.id   AF-A0A521GTY1-F1
#
_cell.length_a   1.000
_cell.length_b   1.000
_cell.length_c   1.000
_cell.angle_alpha   90.00
_cell.angle_beta   90.00
_cell.angle_gamma   90.00
#
_symmetry.space_group_name_H-M   'P 1'
#
loop_
_entity.id
_entity.type
_entity.pdbx_description
1 polymer ?
#
loop_
_entity_poly.entity_id
_entity_poly.type
_entity_poly.pdbx_seq_one_letter_code
_entity_poly.pdbx_strand_id
1 'polypeptide(L)'
;MRSLALSSFLLLAAAGIAPAQERHPLAFGPFRDRPGYEEFTGRMVVRPVQKDALLRRGLSAEAATRAREAAAAFLDEWRIKYYADVDEHVVALPDGWDENSFARLLEGTGDYEYATPDFRCFPLVAPNDPLYGQQWQHQNMNSEAGWDLHTGDGQTIAAFIDTGIDLNHPDLQNRVSGYNSVSDLPESSGGQVFDVMWHGSAVSGCIAATGNNGIGVTGVSWSNRLMPIRTTDSPGGGAYLTDILEGARWAVQNGARTASASYSGVSYPEVGTTGTEVKNLGGLFFYAAGNEGWDWGGFDYPDTEVIGATDINDNRAWFSSWGDVVDVVAPGDNIYTTMLGSTYTFTSGTSFSTPHANGIASMIWSANPFLTPNEVEARLFACCDDLGAAGNDRVYGWGLVNLRRAIELAVTGSMALTVPATLTHGQSTTITASGATPFATVYFYYSTTGMQATVLPALQTSVGLRNPVQGGVIAANGAGSATLVRNVPNNAAGRNVWIQAAELGNSSDIEFRVIQ
;
A
#
# COMPACT_ATOMS: atom_id res chain seq x y z
N MET A 1 25.66 36.59 -11.82
CA MET A 1 25.21 37.26 -10.57
C MET A 1 24.60 36.29 -9.55
N ARG A 2 24.05 35.13 -9.95
CA ARG A 2 23.35 34.17 -9.07
C ARG A 2 24.23 33.38 -8.06
N SER A 3 25.53 33.19 -8.28
CA SER A 3 26.39 32.45 -7.33
C SER A 3 27.06 33.31 -6.25
N LEU A 4 26.95 34.64 -6.34
CA LEU A 4 27.62 35.57 -5.41
C LEU A 4 26.85 35.73 -4.09
N ALA A 5 25.52 35.61 -4.11
CA ALA A 5 24.67 35.75 -2.92
C ALA A 5 24.89 34.61 -1.90
N LEU A 6 24.97 33.35 -2.37
CA LEU A 6 25.25 32.20 -1.50
C LEU A 6 26.67 32.22 -0.92
N SER A 7 27.67 32.63 -1.72
CA SER A 7 29.06 32.73 -1.24
C SER A 7 29.26 33.83 -0.19
N SER A 8 28.48 34.91 -0.25
CA SER A 8 28.52 35.98 0.76
C SER A 8 27.83 35.58 2.07
N PHE A 9 26.81 34.71 2.03
CA PHE A 9 26.12 34.22 3.23
C PHE A 9 26.98 33.23 4.04
N LEU A 10 27.69 32.33 3.35
CA LEU A 10 28.68 31.43 3.97
C LEU A 10 29.87 32.19 4.60
N LEU A 11 30.24 33.37 4.08
CA LEU A 11 31.28 34.20 4.67
C LEU A 11 30.80 35.03 5.89
N LEU A 12 29.52 35.41 5.96
CA LEU A 12 28.99 36.13 7.13
C LEU A 12 28.78 35.22 8.36
N ALA A 13 28.47 33.94 8.15
CA ALA A 13 28.32 32.95 9.23
C ALA A 13 29.63 32.67 9.99
N ALA A 14 30.80 33.04 9.43
CA ALA A 14 32.10 32.80 10.05
C ALA A 14 32.54 33.88 11.07
N ALA A 15 31.76 34.95 11.30
CA ALA A 15 32.24 36.15 12.01
C ALA A 15 31.58 36.48 13.37
N GLY A 16 30.82 35.58 14.03
CA GLY A 16 30.12 35.92 15.28
C GLY A 16 29.93 34.78 16.32
N ILE A 17 30.96 34.55 17.15
CA ILE A 17 31.02 34.12 18.58
C ILE A 17 29.89 33.24 19.23
N ALA A 18 30.21 31.94 19.44
CA ALA A 18 29.99 30.98 20.58
C ALA A 18 28.58 30.60 21.15
N PRO A 19 28.41 29.54 21.97
CA PRO A 19 28.98 28.17 22.02
C PRO A 19 27.90 27.09 21.66
N ALA A 20 28.30 25.81 21.61
CA ALA A 20 27.44 24.67 21.22
C ALA A 20 26.43 24.24 22.32
N GLN A 21 25.17 24.69 22.23
CA GLN A 21 23.97 24.11 22.88
C GLN A 21 22.77 24.98 22.45
N GLU A 22 21.63 24.53 21.91
CA GLU A 22 21.07 23.21 21.63
C GLU A 22 21.02 23.04 20.11
N ARG A 23 21.77 22.09 19.55
CA ARG A 23 21.43 21.61 18.21
C ARG A 23 20.15 20.81 18.42
N HIS A 24 19.05 21.20 17.78
CA HIS A 24 18.01 20.23 17.45
C HIS A 24 18.53 19.52 16.20
N PRO A 25 19.27 18.38 16.30
CA PRO A 25 19.48 17.59 15.11
C PRO A 25 18.09 17.17 14.67
N LEU A 26 17.67 17.50 13.43
CA LEU A 26 16.47 17.01 12.75
C LEU A 26 15.66 16.06 13.64
N ALA A 27 14.78 16.58 14.52
CA ALA A 27 14.15 15.76 15.56
C ALA A 27 13.28 14.63 14.98
N PHE A 28 13.12 14.64 13.65
CA PHE A 28 12.29 13.75 12.84
C PHE A 28 13.08 12.91 11.83
N GLY A 29 14.42 12.88 11.87
CA GLY A 29 15.23 12.22 10.83
C GLY A 29 15.19 12.96 9.48
N PRO A 30 15.71 12.37 8.38
CA PRO A 30 15.55 12.99 7.07
C PRO A 30 14.08 13.00 6.66
N PHE A 31 13.59 14.13 6.16
CA PHE A 31 12.28 14.26 5.55
C PHE A 31 12.17 13.31 4.37
N ARG A 32 11.03 12.62 4.26
CA ARG A 32 10.76 11.71 3.15
C ARG A 32 9.38 12.01 2.62
N ASP A 33 9.30 12.23 1.31
CA ASP A 33 8.02 12.24 0.61
C ASP A 33 7.34 10.88 0.79
N ARG A 34 6.05 10.90 1.15
CA ARG A 34 5.20 9.72 1.30
C ARG A 34 3.97 9.91 0.43
N PRO A 35 3.99 9.42 -0.83
CA PRO A 35 2.89 9.55 -1.76
C PRO A 35 1.55 9.07 -1.18
N GLY A 36 0.56 9.95 -1.12
CA GLY A 36 -0.75 9.70 -0.51
C GLY A 36 -0.84 9.89 1.01
N TYR A 37 0.24 10.27 1.70
CA TYR A 37 0.27 10.49 3.15
C TYR A 37 0.77 11.90 3.51
N GLU A 38 2.03 12.18 3.17
CA GLU A 38 2.70 13.47 3.37
C GLU A 38 3.57 13.76 2.16
N GLU A 39 3.06 14.56 1.24
CA GLU A 39 3.76 14.81 -0.01
C GLU A 39 4.43 16.16 -0.03
N PHE A 40 5.73 16.17 -0.31
CA PHE A 40 6.47 17.42 -0.27
C PHE A 40 5.92 18.36 -1.36
N THR A 41 5.63 19.63 -1.05
CA THR A 41 4.95 20.56 -2.01
C THR A 41 5.89 21.39 -2.90
N GLY A 42 7.16 21.46 -2.52
CA GLY A 42 8.22 22.20 -3.21
C GLY A 42 8.54 23.48 -2.47
N ARG A 43 8.04 23.58 -1.23
CA ARG A 43 8.06 24.76 -0.40
C ARG A 43 8.51 24.38 0.99
N MET A 44 9.23 25.25 1.66
CA MET A 44 9.65 25.07 3.03
C MET A 44 8.86 26.02 3.92
N VAL A 45 8.53 25.58 5.12
CA VAL A 45 8.10 26.44 6.22
C VAL A 45 9.33 26.72 7.08
N VAL A 46 9.71 28.00 7.14
CA VAL A 46 10.94 28.44 7.78
C VAL A 46 10.62 29.52 8.80
N ARG A 47 11.19 29.40 10.00
CA ARG A 47 11.02 30.38 11.06
C ARG A 47 12.37 30.83 11.62
N PRO A 48 12.72 32.13 11.56
CA PRO A 48 13.88 32.68 12.24
C PRO A 48 13.81 32.49 13.77
N VAL A 49 14.96 32.43 14.44
CA VAL A 49 15.01 32.38 15.90
C VAL A 49 14.41 33.64 16.49
N GLN A 50 13.48 33.47 17.44
CA GLN A 50 12.76 34.58 18.02
C GLN A 50 13.65 35.44 18.93
N LYS A 51 13.31 36.73 19.02
CA LYS A 51 14.12 37.73 19.72
C LYS A 51 14.46 37.32 21.15
N ASP A 52 13.50 36.78 21.89
CA ASP A 52 13.71 36.34 23.27
C ASP A 52 14.72 35.20 23.38
N ALA A 53 14.75 34.28 22.40
CA ALA A 53 15.75 33.22 22.35
C ALA A 53 17.15 33.78 22.05
N LEU A 54 17.26 34.77 21.15
CA LEU A 54 18.53 35.47 20.88
C LEU A 54 19.03 36.28 22.10
N LEU A 55 18.13 36.93 22.83
CA LEU A 55 18.47 37.60 24.09
C LEU A 55 19.00 36.62 25.15
N ARG A 56 18.38 35.43 25.26
CA ARG A 56 18.88 34.34 26.13
C ARG A 56 20.25 33.82 25.70
N ARG A 57 20.56 33.88 24.40
CA ARG A 57 21.91 33.59 23.85
C ARG A 57 22.92 34.72 24.10
N GLY A 58 22.54 35.78 24.81
CA GLY A 58 23.43 36.86 25.22
C GLY A 58 23.55 38.01 24.22
N LEU A 59 22.74 38.04 23.15
CA LEU A 59 22.73 39.16 22.21
C LEU A 59 22.06 40.39 22.85
N SER A 60 22.51 41.60 22.47
CA SER A 60 21.79 42.82 22.81
C SER A 60 20.46 42.91 22.05
N ALA A 61 19.51 43.73 22.53
CA ALA A 61 18.21 43.89 21.88
C ALA A 61 18.32 44.37 20.41
N GLU A 62 19.30 45.23 20.11
CA GLU A 62 19.54 45.69 18.74
C GLU A 62 20.22 44.62 17.89
N ALA A 63 21.16 43.86 18.45
CA ALA A 63 21.81 42.75 17.74
C ALA A 63 20.82 41.63 17.44
N ALA A 64 19.93 41.30 18.38
CA ALA A 64 18.87 40.33 18.20
C ALA A 64 17.86 40.75 17.12
N THR A 65 17.46 42.03 17.09
CA THR A 65 16.62 42.57 16.00
C THR A 65 17.33 42.43 14.64
N ARG A 66 18.59 42.85 14.54
CA ARG A 66 19.36 42.76 13.28
C ARG A 66 19.56 41.34 12.79
N ALA A 67 19.82 40.39 13.69
CA ALA A 67 19.99 38.99 13.32
C ALA A 67 18.68 38.40 12.74
N ARG A 68 17.53 38.68 13.36
CA ARG A 68 16.22 38.29 12.81
C ARG A 68 15.94 38.94 11.45
N GLU A 69 16.18 40.24 11.31
CA GLU A 69 15.98 40.95 10.05
C GLU A 69 16.86 40.39 8.94
N ALA A 70 18.12 40.04 9.24
CA ALA A 70 19.04 39.42 8.29
C ALA A 70 18.58 38.00 7.87
N ALA A 71 18.14 37.18 8.83
CA ALA A 71 17.61 35.84 8.56
C ALA A 71 16.33 35.93 7.70
N ALA A 72 15.40 36.83 8.03
CA ALA A 72 14.22 37.07 7.22
C ALA A 72 14.57 37.55 5.81
N ALA A 73 15.49 38.52 5.68
CA ALA A 73 15.91 39.07 4.40
C ALA A 73 16.57 38.04 3.48
N PHE A 74 17.29 37.06 4.04
CA PHE A 74 17.82 35.94 3.24
C PHE A 74 16.73 35.14 2.52
N LEU A 75 15.57 35.01 3.14
CA LEU A 75 14.43 34.27 2.59
C LEU A 75 13.65 35.07 1.54
N ASP A 76 13.85 36.39 1.41
CA ASP A 76 13.04 37.27 0.55
C ASP A 76 13.02 36.82 -0.92
N GLU A 77 14.15 36.31 -1.43
CA GLU A 77 14.27 35.86 -2.82
C GLU A 77 13.30 34.71 -3.14
N TRP A 78 13.01 33.84 -2.17
CA TRP A 78 12.16 32.66 -2.36
C TRP A 78 10.81 32.77 -1.65
N ARG A 79 10.52 33.89 -1.00
CA ARG A 79 9.34 34.02 -0.14
C ARG A 79 8.04 34.03 -0.93
N ILE A 80 7.19 33.05 -0.63
CA ILE A 80 5.84 32.92 -1.16
C ILE A 80 4.84 33.62 -0.24
N LYS A 81 4.99 33.43 1.08
CA LYS A 81 4.05 33.95 2.08
C LYS A 81 4.76 34.24 3.41
N TYR A 82 4.24 35.20 4.17
CA TYR A 82 4.68 35.52 5.52
C TYR A 82 3.49 35.59 6.47
N TYR A 83 3.61 34.93 7.62
CA TYR A 83 2.64 34.96 8.72
C TYR A 83 3.21 35.78 9.88
N ALA A 84 2.86 37.07 9.93
CA ALA A 84 3.45 38.01 10.88
C ALA A 84 3.21 37.65 12.36
N ASP A 85 2.06 37.05 12.69
CA ASP A 85 1.70 36.70 14.06
C ASP A 85 2.63 35.64 14.69
N VAL A 86 3.23 34.81 13.84
CA VAL A 86 4.07 33.67 14.23
C VAL A 86 5.47 33.74 13.63
N ASP A 87 5.79 34.78 12.86
CA ASP A 87 7.06 34.98 12.18
C ASP A 87 7.46 33.82 11.25
N GLU A 88 6.47 33.19 10.61
CA GLU A 88 6.70 32.06 9.70
C GLU A 88 6.75 32.51 8.25
N HIS A 89 7.74 32.01 7.52
CA HIS A 89 7.96 32.24 6.11
C HIS A 89 7.71 30.95 5.34
N VAL A 90 6.80 31.00 4.37
CA VAL A 90 6.68 29.94 3.36
C VAL A 90 7.55 30.36 2.19
N VAL A 91 8.55 29.55 1.86
CA VAL A 91 9.50 29.84 0.78
C VAL A 91 9.47 28.72 -0.27
N ALA A 92 9.69 29.05 -1.53
CA ALA A 92 9.97 28.05 -2.55
C ALA A 92 11.33 27.39 -2.24
N LEU A 93 11.45 26.09 -2.49
CA LEU A 93 12.75 25.42 -2.41
C LEU A 93 13.66 25.97 -3.52
N PRO A 94 14.89 26.45 -3.21
CA PRO A 94 15.78 26.99 -4.24
C PRO A 94 16.26 25.92 -5.24
N ASP A 95 16.50 26.35 -6.49
CA ASP A 95 17.00 25.47 -7.55
C ASP A 95 18.28 24.73 -7.14
N GLY A 96 18.32 23.42 -7.40
CA GLY A 96 19.49 22.56 -7.12
C GLY A 96 19.62 22.11 -5.67
N TRP A 97 18.64 22.42 -4.81
CA TRP A 97 18.57 21.93 -3.44
C TRP A 97 17.48 20.86 -3.29
N ASP A 98 17.73 19.88 -2.42
CA ASP A 98 16.69 19.04 -1.82
C ASP A 98 16.28 19.60 -0.45
N GLU A 99 15.07 19.27 0.01
CA GLU A 99 14.51 19.77 1.28
C GLU A 99 15.37 19.45 2.49
N ASN A 100 16.00 18.27 2.49
CA ASN A 100 16.86 17.85 3.58
C ASN A 100 18.14 18.67 3.62
N SER A 101 18.78 18.91 2.48
CA SER A 101 20.01 19.71 2.39
C SER A 101 19.76 21.18 2.66
N PHE A 102 18.63 21.73 2.21
CA PHE A 102 18.28 23.13 2.46
C PHE A 102 17.88 23.36 3.92
N ALA A 103 17.09 22.46 4.52
CA ALA A 103 16.81 22.48 5.95
C ALA A 103 18.11 22.45 6.78
N ARG A 104 19.02 21.52 6.46
CA ARG A 104 20.34 21.43 7.11
C ARG A 104 21.17 22.70 6.96
N LEU A 105 21.13 23.36 5.79
CA LEU A 105 21.83 24.64 5.59
C LEU A 105 21.29 25.69 6.55
N LEU A 106 19.98 25.92 6.53
CA LEU A 106 19.33 26.95 7.32
C LEU A 106 19.53 26.69 8.82
N GLU A 107 19.17 25.50 9.30
CA GLU A 107 19.33 25.12 10.70
C GLU A 107 20.81 25.14 11.13
N GLY A 108 21.73 24.81 10.23
CA GLY A 108 23.16 24.85 10.44
C GLY A 108 23.74 26.24 10.73
N THR A 109 23.04 27.31 10.32
CA THR A 109 23.44 28.70 10.65
C THR A 109 23.20 29.05 12.12
N GLY A 110 22.23 28.39 12.77
CA GLY A 110 21.74 28.75 14.09
C GLY A 110 20.78 29.97 14.10
N ASP A 111 20.48 30.56 12.95
CA ASP A 111 19.60 31.73 12.81
C ASP A 111 18.11 31.35 12.66
N TYR A 112 17.80 30.06 12.49
CA TYR A 112 16.45 29.54 12.32
C TYR A 112 16.07 28.57 13.44
N GLU A 113 14.83 28.68 13.92
CA GLU A 113 14.20 27.77 14.88
C GLU A 113 13.85 26.44 14.24
N TYR A 114 13.32 26.48 13.02
CA TYR A 114 13.07 25.32 12.18
C TYR A 114 13.07 25.70 10.70
N ALA A 115 13.44 24.73 9.87
CA ALA A 115 13.22 24.76 8.44
C ALA A 115 12.69 23.39 8.01
N THR A 116 11.39 23.26 7.83
CA THR A 116 10.74 21.99 7.50
C THR A 116 10.06 22.04 6.13
N PRO A 117 9.85 20.89 5.48
CA PRO A 117 9.01 20.82 4.29
C PRO A 117 7.57 21.27 4.60
N ASP A 118 7.00 22.09 3.71
CA ASP A 118 5.55 22.27 3.62
C ASP A 118 4.98 21.02 2.93
N PHE A 119 4.45 20.08 3.71
CA PHE A 119 3.83 18.87 3.19
C PHE A 119 2.37 19.12 2.82
N ARG A 120 1.95 18.57 1.68
CA ARG A 120 0.55 18.28 1.42
C ARG A 120 0.22 17.03 2.23
N CYS A 121 -0.40 17.24 3.38
CA CYS A 121 -0.94 16.16 4.20
C CYS A 121 -2.26 15.67 3.61
N PHE A 122 -2.45 14.36 3.59
CA PHE A 122 -3.70 13.73 3.17
C PHE A 122 -4.53 13.34 4.41
N PRO A 123 -5.86 13.26 4.30
CA PRO A 123 -6.68 12.65 5.34
C PRO A 123 -6.23 11.20 5.51
N LEU A 124 -5.80 10.83 6.71
CA LEU A 124 -5.51 9.44 7.04
C LEU A 124 -6.84 8.68 7.00
N VAL A 125 -7.02 7.76 6.05
CA VAL A 125 -8.17 6.85 6.06
C VAL A 125 -7.91 5.77 7.12
N ALA A 126 -8.09 6.16 8.37
CA ALA A 126 -8.33 5.20 9.44
C ALA A 126 -9.79 4.73 9.31
N PRO A 127 -10.06 3.42 9.37
CA PRO A 127 -11.43 2.89 9.38
C PRO A 127 -12.21 3.52 10.54
N ASN A 128 -13.47 3.86 10.30
CA ASN A 128 -14.33 4.44 11.36
C ASN A 128 -14.93 3.37 12.30
N ASP A 129 -14.50 2.11 12.11
CA ASP A 129 -14.91 0.89 12.78
C ASP A 129 -14.45 0.93 14.26
N PRO A 130 -15.37 0.91 15.23
CA PRO A 130 -15.05 1.16 16.64
C PRO A 130 -14.04 0.21 17.28
N LEU A 131 -13.84 -1.00 16.73
CA LEU A 131 -12.92 -2.01 17.25
C LEU A 131 -11.61 -2.09 16.46
N TYR A 132 -11.41 -1.26 15.43
CA TYR A 132 -10.18 -1.23 14.63
C TYR A 132 -8.92 -1.06 15.46
N GLY A 133 -8.97 -0.29 16.56
CA GLY A 133 -7.84 -0.11 17.47
C GLY A 133 -7.33 -1.39 18.16
N GLN A 134 -8.06 -2.51 18.04
CA GLN A 134 -7.63 -3.84 18.53
C GLN A 134 -6.93 -4.67 17.45
N GLN A 135 -6.93 -4.21 16.20
CA GLN A 135 -6.49 -4.95 15.02
C GLN A 135 -5.05 -4.60 14.61
N TRP A 136 -4.08 -4.93 15.46
CA TRP A 136 -2.66 -4.67 15.21
C TRP A 136 -2.19 -5.20 13.85
N GLN A 137 -2.81 -6.28 13.35
CA GLN A 137 -2.47 -6.91 12.09
C GLN A 137 -2.44 -5.93 10.91
N HIS A 138 -3.31 -4.92 10.92
CA HIS A 138 -3.41 -3.96 9.81
C HIS A 138 -2.22 -3.03 9.75
N GLN A 139 -1.62 -2.70 10.90
CA GLN A 139 -0.42 -1.90 10.97
C GLN A 139 0.76 -2.63 10.33
N ASN A 140 1.01 -3.89 10.69
CA ASN A 140 2.15 -4.64 10.18
C ASN A 140 2.01 -4.96 8.68
N MET A 141 0.78 -5.17 8.18
CA MET A 141 0.54 -5.33 6.74
C MET A 141 0.46 -3.99 5.97
N ASN A 142 0.72 -2.86 6.63
CA ASN A 142 0.62 -1.51 6.07
C ASN A 142 -0.72 -1.23 5.35
N SER A 143 -1.82 -1.64 6.00
CA SER A 143 -3.14 -1.66 5.38
C SER A 143 -3.70 -0.25 5.15
N GLU A 144 -3.53 0.67 6.10
CA GLU A 144 -4.01 2.07 5.99
C GLU A 144 -3.48 2.77 4.75
N ALA A 145 -2.16 2.72 4.53
CA ALA A 145 -1.56 3.30 3.35
C ALA A 145 -2.04 2.64 2.04
N GLY A 146 -2.39 1.35 2.09
CA GLY A 146 -3.02 0.64 0.99
C GLY A 146 -4.45 1.11 0.71
N TRP A 147 -5.25 1.26 1.76
CA TRP A 147 -6.64 1.73 1.68
C TRP A 147 -6.76 3.18 1.19
N ASP A 148 -5.74 4.01 1.40
CA ASP A 148 -5.64 5.33 0.76
C ASP A 148 -5.61 5.26 -0.78
N LEU A 149 -5.13 4.14 -1.35
CA LEU A 149 -5.06 3.90 -2.79
C LEU A 149 -6.27 3.13 -3.34
N HIS A 150 -6.69 2.09 -2.64
CA HIS A 150 -7.77 1.21 -3.08
C HIS A 150 -8.31 0.42 -1.88
N THR A 151 -9.62 0.27 -1.81
CA THR A 151 -10.32 -0.42 -0.69
C THR A 151 -11.05 -1.70 -1.13
N GLY A 152 -10.89 -2.07 -2.40
CA GLY A 152 -11.73 -3.05 -3.09
C GLY A 152 -12.73 -2.37 -4.02
N ASP A 153 -13.26 -3.13 -4.97
CA ASP A 153 -14.11 -2.63 -6.05
C ASP A 153 -15.61 -3.00 -5.88
N GLY A 154 -15.95 -3.74 -4.83
CA GLY A 154 -17.31 -4.26 -4.63
C GLY A 154 -17.73 -5.37 -5.58
N GLN A 155 -16.83 -5.82 -6.47
CA GLN A 155 -17.11 -6.80 -7.51
C GLN A 155 -16.23 -8.05 -7.39
N THR A 156 -14.96 -7.90 -7.05
CA THR A 156 -14.02 -8.99 -6.82
C THR A 156 -14.54 -9.89 -5.69
N ILE A 157 -14.52 -11.19 -5.94
CA ILE A 157 -15.02 -12.21 -5.01
C ILE A 157 -13.83 -12.97 -4.43
N ALA A 158 -13.71 -12.96 -3.10
CA ALA A 158 -12.78 -13.78 -2.33
C ALA A 158 -13.55 -14.90 -1.63
N ALA A 159 -13.23 -16.15 -1.94
CA ALA A 159 -13.84 -17.31 -1.32
C ALA A 159 -13.03 -17.82 -0.14
N PHE A 160 -13.74 -18.40 0.83
CA PHE A 160 -13.13 -19.13 1.94
C PHE A 160 -13.86 -20.47 2.14
N ILE A 161 -13.06 -21.51 2.32
CA ILE A 161 -13.50 -22.89 2.46
C ILE A 161 -13.38 -23.26 3.92
N ASP A 162 -14.51 -23.22 4.62
CA ASP A 162 -14.55 -23.29 6.08
C ASP A 162 -15.86 -23.87 6.65
N THR A 163 -16.12 -23.65 7.94
CA THR A 163 -17.30 -24.17 8.67
C THR A 163 -18.60 -23.47 8.29
N GLY A 164 -18.55 -22.48 7.39
CA GLY A 164 -19.66 -21.62 6.99
C GLY A 164 -19.48 -20.19 7.49
N ILE A 165 -20.54 -19.38 7.39
CA ILE A 165 -20.53 -17.96 7.77
C ILE A 165 -21.71 -17.61 8.68
N ASP A 166 -21.52 -16.72 9.64
CA ASP A 166 -22.62 -16.09 10.35
C ASP A 166 -23.36 -15.14 9.41
N LEU A 167 -24.44 -15.65 8.82
CA LEU A 167 -25.27 -14.94 7.86
C LEU A 167 -25.91 -13.66 8.42
N ASN A 168 -25.99 -13.51 9.74
CA ASN A 168 -26.59 -12.33 10.38
C ASN A 168 -25.55 -11.35 10.93
N HIS A 169 -24.25 -11.65 10.81
CA HIS A 169 -23.20 -10.79 11.34
C HIS A 169 -23.15 -9.47 10.57
N PRO A 170 -23.26 -8.29 11.23
CA PRO A 170 -23.37 -7.00 10.55
C PRO A 170 -22.19 -6.68 9.63
N ASP A 171 -20.96 -7.05 10.01
CA ASP A 171 -19.77 -6.81 9.17
C ASP A 171 -19.57 -7.80 8.02
N LEU A 172 -20.35 -8.89 7.95
CA LEU A 172 -20.15 -9.97 6.96
C LEU A 172 -21.24 -10.02 5.88
N GLN A 173 -22.03 -8.95 5.76
CA GLN A 173 -23.17 -8.89 4.84
C GLN A 173 -22.76 -8.71 3.37
N ASN A 174 -21.56 -8.20 3.10
CA ASN A 174 -21.07 -7.99 1.74
C ASN A 174 -20.58 -9.30 1.11
N ARG A 175 -21.50 -10.12 0.62
CA ARG A 175 -21.19 -11.43 0.05
C ARG A 175 -22.04 -11.80 -1.15
N VAL A 176 -21.60 -12.81 -1.89
CA VAL A 176 -22.37 -13.52 -2.92
C VAL A 176 -22.87 -14.86 -2.39
N SER A 177 -23.81 -15.49 -3.11
CA SER A 177 -24.28 -16.85 -2.83
C SER A 177 -23.11 -17.84 -2.76
N GLY A 178 -23.14 -18.73 -1.77
CA GLY A 178 -22.07 -19.69 -1.51
C GLY A 178 -22.37 -21.12 -1.97
N TYR A 179 -21.62 -22.06 -1.40
CA TYR A 179 -21.71 -23.49 -1.66
C TYR A 179 -21.60 -24.32 -0.39
N ASN A 180 -22.26 -25.47 -0.34
CA ASN A 180 -22.02 -26.48 0.67
C ASN A 180 -21.46 -27.74 -0.01
N SER A 181 -20.16 -27.99 0.17
CA SER A 181 -19.48 -29.13 -0.45
C SER A 181 -19.78 -30.46 0.21
N VAL A 182 -20.26 -30.48 1.46
CA VAL A 182 -20.73 -31.72 2.12
C VAL A 182 -21.97 -32.27 1.42
N SER A 183 -22.89 -31.38 1.05
CA SER A 183 -24.13 -31.74 0.37
C SER A 183 -24.05 -31.68 -1.16
N ASP A 184 -22.94 -31.19 -1.71
CA ASP A 184 -22.74 -30.95 -3.14
C ASP A 184 -23.81 -30.01 -3.75
N LEU A 185 -24.17 -28.93 -3.02
CA LEU A 185 -25.26 -28.04 -3.40
C LEU A 185 -24.89 -26.55 -3.30
N PRO A 186 -25.15 -25.76 -4.37
CA PRO A 186 -25.18 -24.30 -4.30
C PRO A 186 -26.20 -23.81 -3.30
N GLU A 187 -25.90 -22.70 -2.63
CA GLU A 187 -26.84 -22.06 -1.71
C GLU A 187 -28.14 -21.65 -2.40
N SER A 188 -28.06 -21.18 -3.66
CA SER A 188 -29.22 -20.87 -4.50
C SER A 188 -30.11 -22.08 -4.79
N SER A 189 -29.61 -23.30 -4.59
CA SER A 189 -30.31 -24.58 -4.72
C SER A 189 -30.61 -25.24 -3.37
N GLY A 190 -30.47 -24.51 -2.26
CA GLY A 190 -30.77 -24.98 -0.91
C GLY A 190 -29.58 -25.52 -0.11
N GLY A 191 -28.35 -25.41 -0.64
CA GLY A 191 -27.12 -25.71 0.11
C GLY A 191 -26.96 -24.79 1.33
N GLN A 192 -26.64 -25.36 2.48
CA GLN A 192 -26.52 -24.57 3.72
C GLN A 192 -25.12 -24.00 3.89
N VAL A 193 -24.99 -22.68 4.03
CA VAL A 193 -23.68 -22.02 4.23
C VAL A 193 -23.54 -21.34 5.58
N PHE A 194 -24.53 -21.48 6.47
CA PHE A 194 -24.41 -20.95 7.83
C PHE A 194 -23.31 -21.68 8.60
N ASP A 195 -22.61 -20.93 9.46
CA ASP A 195 -21.51 -21.46 10.26
C ASP A 195 -22.02 -22.45 11.33
N VAL A 196 -21.43 -23.64 11.35
CA VAL A 196 -21.75 -24.69 12.35
C VAL A 196 -20.87 -24.67 13.59
N MET A 197 -19.80 -23.87 13.58
CA MET A 197 -18.82 -23.85 14.67
C MET A 197 -18.60 -22.41 15.16
N TRP A 198 -17.90 -21.61 14.35
CA TRP A 198 -17.54 -20.19 14.54
C TRP A 198 -16.33 -19.82 13.68
N HIS A 199 -15.52 -20.83 13.31
CA HIS A 199 -14.21 -20.66 12.70
C HIS A 199 -14.30 -19.93 11.36
N GLY A 200 -15.21 -20.35 10.48
CA GLY A 200 -15.42 -19.71 9.19
C GLY A 200 -15.89 -18.25 9.31
N SER A 201 -16.72 -17.93 10.31
CA SER A 201 -17.09 -16.54 10.59
C SER A 201 -15.87 -15.69 10.99
N ALA A 202 -14.97 -16.22 11.80
CA ALA A 202 -13.74 -15.52 12.19
C ALA A 202 -12.73 -15.38 11.03
N VAL A 203 -12.56 -16.42 10.23
CA VAL A 203 -11.74 -16.41 9.00
C VAL A 203 -12.26 -15.36 8.02
N SER A 204 -13.57 -15.32 7.79
CA SER A 204 -14.18 -14.38 6.84
C SER A 204 -13.98 -12.91 7.20
N GLY A 205 -13.93 -12.59 8.50
CA GLY A 205 -13.66 -11.24 8.98
C GLY A 205 -12.25 -10.76 8.65
N CYS A 206 -11.25 -11.63 8.75
CA CYS A 206 -9.87 -11.31 8.38
C CYS A 206 -9.75 -10.97 6.88
N ILE A 207 -10.54 -11.62 6.03
CA ILE A 207 -10.58 -11.35 4.58
C ILE A 207 -11.23 -9.99 4.34
N ALA A 208 -12.53 -9.88 4.65
CA ALA A 208 -13.37 -8.79 4.17
C ALA A 208 -14.54 -8.47 5.11
N ALA A 209 -14.31 -8.39 6.42
CA ALA A 209 -15.22 -7.62 7.27
C ALA A 209 -15.39 -6.21 6.68
N THR A 210 -16.64 -5.76 6.55
CA THR A 210 -16.99 -4.53 5.83
C THR A 210 -16.46 -3.33 6.58
N GLY A 211 -15.46 -2.66 6.02
CA GLY A 211 -14.77 -1.55 6.65
C GLY A 211 -15.49 -0.23 6.42
N ASN A 212 -15.20 0.75 7.26
CA ASN A 212 -15.71 2.10 7.22
C ASN A 212 -17.26 2.17 7.31
N ASN A 213 -17.89 1.18 7.94
CA ASN A 213 -19.34 1.08 8.10
C ASN A 213 -19.84 1.58 9.48
N GLY A 214 -18.93 1.99 10.37
CA GLY A 214 -19.21 2.45 11.73
C GLY A 214 -19.51 1.34 12.74
N ILE A 215 -19.18 0.09 12.43
CA ILE A 215 -19.47 -1.10 13.23
C ILE A 215 -18.18 -1.93 13.36
N GLY A 216 -18.01 -2.60 14.51
CA GLY A 216 -17.07 -3.70 14.63
C GLY A 216 -15.65 -3.48 14.14
N VAL A 217 -15.20 -4.37 13.26
CA VAL A 217 -13.83 -4.53 12.77
C VAL A 217 -13.81 -4.41 11.25
N THR A 218 -12.61 -4.26 10.68
CA THR A 218 -12.42 -4.31 9.22
C THR A 218 -11.62 -5.53 8.79
N GLY A 219 -11.87 -6.02 7.57
CA GLY A 219 -10.99 -6.97 6.88
C GLY A 219 -9.94 -6.25 6.03
N VAL A 220 -9.01 -7.01 5.44
CA VAL A 220 -8.02 -6.45 4.50
C VAL A 220 -8.70 -5.91 3.23
N SER A 221 -9.60 -6.70 2.64
CA SER A 221 -10.28 -6.37 1.38
C SER A 221 -11.69 -5.86 1.63
N TRP A 222 -11.80 -4.82 2.44
CA TRP A 222 -13.03 -4.47 3.14
C TRP A 222 -14.22 -4.03 2.27
N SER A 223 -14.02 -3.81 0.96
CA SER A 223 -15.12 -3.57 0.00
C SER A 223 -15.39 -4.76 -0.92
N ASN A 224 -14.50 -5.76 -0.99
CA ASN A 224 -14.67 -6.94 -1.82
C ASN A 224 -15.75 -7.87 -1.26
N ARG A 225 -16.27 -8.77 -2.10
CA ARG A 225 -17.36 -9.66 -1.73
C ARG A 225 -16.82 -11.00 -1.25
N LEU A 226 -17.40 -11.51 -0.17
CA LEU A 226 -17.12 -12.87 0.30
C LEU A 226 -17.92 -13.92 -0.49
N MET A 227 -17.36 -15.11 -0.67
CA MET A 227 -18.09 -16.32 -1.09
C MET A 227 -17.88 -17.43 -0.06
N PRO A 228 -18.89 -17.73 0.78
CA PRO A 228 -18.74 -18.76 1.80
C PRO A 228 -18.88 -20.15 1.18
N ILE A 229 -17.91 -21.03 1.47
CA ILE A 229 -17.95 -22.44 1.09
C ILE A 229 -17.94 -23.26 2.36
N ARG A 230 -19.09 -23.84 2.73
CA ARG A 230 -19.20 -24.72 3.89
C ARG A 230 -18.73 -26.14 3.53
N THR A 231 -17.71 -26.61 4.24
CA THR A 231 -17.05 -27.91 3.99
C THR A 231 -17.28 -28.95 5.08
N THR A 232 -18.08 -28.62 6.09
CA THR A 232 -18.40 -29.55 7.17
C THR A 232 -19.76 -29.32 7.78
N ASP A 233 -20.38 -30.41 8.24
CA ASP A 233 -21.57 -30.41 9.11
C ASP A 233 -21.21 -30.76 10.56
N SER A 234 -19.92 -31.02 10.84
CA SER A 234 -19.42 -31.34 12.17
C SER A 234 -19.43 -30.09 13.04
N PRO A 235 -20.10 -30.10 14.21
CA PRO A 235 -20.04 -29.00 15.16
C PRO A 235 -18.61 -28.73 15.69
N GLY A 236 -17.70 -29.69 15.55
CA GLY A 236 -16.28 -29.54 15.88
C GLY A 236 -15.42 -28.98 14.74
N GLY A 237 -16.01 -28.64 13.60
CA GLY A 237 -15.33 -28.03 12.45
C GLY A 237 -14.47 -28.96 11.60
N GLY A 238 -14.30 -30.24 11.97
CA GLY A 238 -13.54 -31.18 11.14
C GLY A 238 -14.20 -31.45 9.80
N ALA A 239 -13.47 -31.30 8.70
CA ALA A 239 -13.94 -31.52 7.33
C ALA A 239 -13.16 -32.66 6.65
N TYR A 240 -13.75 -33.28 5.63
CA TYR A 240 -13.01 -34.18 4.76
C TYR A 240 -12.14 -33.37 3.79
N LEU A 241 -10.90 -33.82 3.55
CA LEU A 241 -10.01 -33.16 2.59
C LEU A 241 -10.67 -33.04 1.21
N THR A 242 -11.44 -34.04 0.78
CA THR A 242 -12.17 -34.01 -0.48
C THR A 242 -13.18 -32.86 -0.56
N ASP A 243 -13.88 -32.57 0.52
CA ASP A 243 -14.90 -31.51 0.56
C ASP A 243 -14.25 -30.12 0.55
N ILE A 244 -13.06 -30.01 1.16
CA ILE A 244 -12.24 -28.79 1.12
C ILE A 244 -11.78 -28.51 -0.31
N LEU A 245 -11.18 -29.51 -0.95
CA LEU A 245 -10.62 -29.36 -2.30
C LEU A 245 -11.71 -29.15 -3.36
N GLU A 246 -12.86 -29.82 -3.23
CA GLU A 246 -14.01 -29.59 -4.09
C GLU A 246 -14.58 -28.18 -3.93
N GLY A 247 -14.67 -27.69 -2.70
CA GLY A 247 -15.08 -26.33 -2.40
C GLY A 247 -14.21 -25.28 -3.09
N ALA A 248 -12.88 -25.48 -3.11
CA ALA A 248 -11.94 -24.58 -3.76
C ALA A 248 -12.13 -24.54 -5.28
N ARG A 249 -12.31 -25.70 -5.93
CA ARG A 249 -12.64 -25.77 -7.37
C ARG A 249 -13.94 -25.05 -7.69
N TRP A 250 -14.99 -25.36 -6.93
CA TRP A 250 -16.32 -24.81 -7.15
C TRP A 250 -16.30 -23.29 -7.05
N ALA A 251 -15.61 -22.74 -6.04
CA ALA A 251 -15.54 -21.30 -5.83
C ALA A 251 -15.03 -20.55 -7.07
N VAL A 252 -13.91 -21.00 -7.64
CA VAL A 252 -13.28 -20.34 -8.79
C VAL A 252 -14.10 -20.55 -10.06
N GLN A 253 -14.67 -21.75 -10.26
CA GLN A 253 -15.62 -22.01 -11.35
C GLN A 253 -16.85 -21.08 -11.31
N ASN A 254 -17.22 -20.60 -10.12
CA ASN A 254 -18.36 -19.72 -9.89
C ASN A 254 -17.97 -18.25 -9.67
N GLY A 255 -16.76 -17.86 -10.10
CA GLY A 255 -16.36 -16.46 -10.24
C GLY A 255 -15.55 -15.90 -9.08
N ALA A 256 -15.18 -16.71 -8.08
CA ALA A 256 -14.17 -16.31 -7.11
C ALA A 256 -12.80 -16.16 -7.81
N ARG A 257 -12.07 -15.09 -7.48
CA ARG A 257 -10.68 -14.91 -7.94
C ARG A 257 -9.68 -15.63 -7.05
N THR A 258 -10.04 -15.79 -5.79
CA THR A 258 -9.19 -16.42 -4.79
C THR A 258 -10.02 -17.37 -3.93
N ALA A 259 -9.40 -18.44 -3.47
CA ALA A 259 -9.99 -19.46 -2.61
C ALA A 259 -9.00 -19.79 -1.50
N SER A 260 -9.38 -19.62 -0.23
CA SER A 260 -8.51 -20.00 0.91
C SER A 260 -9.11 -21.12 1.74
N ALA A 261 -8.28 -22.09 2.13
CA ALA A 261 -8.62 -23.16 3.05
C ALA A 261 -7.78 -23.06 4.34
N SER A 262 -8.45 -22.80 5.45
CA SER A 262 -7.83 -22.63 6.77
C SER A 262 -7.85 -23.93 7.59
N TYR A 263 -7.38 -25.03 7.00
CA TYR A 263 -7.38 -26.38 7.56
C TYR A 263 -5.97 -26.97 7.68
N SER A 264 -5.84 -28.05 8.44
CA SER A 264 -4.67 -28.94 8.36
C SER A 264 -4.66 -29.74 7.05
N GLY A 265 -3.62 -30.55 6.86
CA GLY A 265 -3.51 -31.44 5.70
C GLY A 265 -2.76 -30.87 4.52
N VAL A 266 -2.05 -29.75 4.68
CA VAL A 266 -1.26 -29.15 3.59
C VAL A 266 -0.31 -30.16 2.95
N SER A 267 0.32 -31.07 3.72
CA SER A 267 1.29 -32.05 3.22
C SER A 267 0.75 -33.13 2.27
N TYR A 268 -0.55 -33.15 2.00
CA TYR A 268 -1.15 -34.13 1.09
C TYR A 268 -1.08 -33.65 -0.37
N PRO A 269 -0.57 -34.46 -1.32
CA PRO A 269 -0.32 -34.04 -2.70
C PRO A 269 -1.57 -33.64 -3.49
N GLU A 270 -2.76 -34.05 -3.04
CA GLU A 270 -4.04 -33.64 -3.59
C GLU A 270 -4.28 -32.12 -3.41
N VAL A 271 -3.68 -31.50 -2.40
CA VAL A 271 -3.67 -30.03 -2.20
C VAL A 271 -3.00 -29.35 -3.40
N GLY A 272 -1.76 -29.74 -3.73
CA GLY A 272 -1.04 -29.20 -4.88
C GLY A 272 -1.73 -29.45 -6.22
N THR A 273 -2.34 -30.64 -6.40
CA THR A 273 -3.13 -30.96 -7.60
C THR A 273 -4.31 -29.98 -7.74
N THR A 274 -4.99 -29.68 -6.64
CA THR A 274 -6.12 -28.74 -6.62
C THR A 274 -5.66 -27.31 -6.86
N GLY A 275 -4.49 -26.92 -6.34
CA GLY A 275 -3.87 -25.62 -6.64
C GLY A 275 -3.66 -25.41 -8.13
N THR A 276 -3.04 -26.37 -8.81
CA THR A 276 -2.85 -26.32 -10.28
C THR A 276 -4.19 -26.24 -11.01
N GLU A 277 -5.22 -26.96 -10.58
CA GLU A 277 -6.56 -26.88 -11.17
C GLU A 277 -7.20 -25.50 -10.97
N VAL A 278 -7.13 -24.94 -9.76
CA VAL A 278 -7.62 -23.59 -9.43
C VAL A 278 -6.91 -22.53 -10.28
N LYS A 279 -5.58 -22.62 -10.43
CA LYS A 279 -4.79 -21.71 -11.25
C LYS A 279 -5.18 -21.77 -12.73
N ASN A 280 -5.38 -22.98 -13.26
CA ASN A 280 -5.89 -23.19 -14.62
C ASN A 280 -7.31 -22.66 -14.84
N LEU A 281 -8.13 -22.62 -13.80
CA LEU A 281 -9.46 -22.00 -13.82
C LEU A 281 -9.43 -20.46 -13.74
N GLY A 282 -8.26 -19.86 -13.51
CA GLY A 282 -8.08 -18.42 -13.44
C GLY A 282 -8.16 -17.81 -12.03
N GLY A 283 -7.94 -18.61 -10.99
CA GLY A 283 -7.87 -18.13 -9.60
C GLY A 283 -6.58 -18.52 -8.88
N LEU A 284 -6.44 -18.14 -7.61
CA LEU A 284 -5.35 -18.59 -6.72
C LEU A 284 -5.90 -19.38 -5.54
N PHE A 285 -5.16 -20.40 -5.11
CA PHE A 285 -5.51 -21.25 -3.98
C PHE A 285 -4.54 -21.03 -2.82
N PHE A 286 -5.07 -20.70 -1.65
CA PHE A 286 -4.31 -20.42 -0.43
C PHE A 286 -4.58 -21.52 0.61
N TYR A 287 -3.55 -22.00 1.29
CA TYR A 287 -3.67 -23.04 2.31
C TYR A 287 -2.86 -22.72 3.56
N ALA A 288 -3.39 -23.03 4.74
CA ALA A 288 -2.69 -22.80 6.01
C ALA A 288 -1.48 -23.76 6.18
N ALA A 289 -0.34 -23.24 6.63
CA ALA A 289 0.87 -24.05 6.83
C ALA A 289 0.74 -25.10 7.96
N GLY A 290 -0.17 -24.89 8.92
CA GLY A 290 -0.35 -25.74 10.10
C GLY A 290 0.09 -25.08 11.40
N ASN A 291 -0.31 -25.66 12.52
CA ASN A 291 -0.19 -25.08 13.87
C ASN A 291 0.63 -25.95 14.84
N GLU A 292 1.42 -26.88 14.31
CA GLU A 292 2.20 -27.84 15.08
C GLU A 292 3.66 -27.39 15.32
N GLY A 293 4.07 -26.28 14.71
CA GLY A 293 5.45 -25.79 14.72
C GLY A 293 6.43 -26.71 13.98
N TRP A 294 5.92 -27.52 13.05
CA TRP A 294 6.70 -28.51 12.31
C TRP A 294 7.49 -27.87 11.17
N ASP A 295 8.66 -28.45 10.85
CA ASP A 295 9.43 -28.15 9.64
C ASP A 295 8.94 -29.08 8.51
N TRP A 296 8.17 -28.52 7.59
CA TRP A 296 7.72 -29.13 6.33
C TRP A 296 8.80 -29.08 5.25
N GLY A 297 9.99 -29.57 5.57
CA GLY A 297 11.07 -29.70 4.59
C GLY A 297 10.80 -30.77 3.54
N GLY A 298 11.22 -30.51 2.29
CA GLY A 298 11.31 -31.55 1.26
C GLY A 298 10.06 -31.77 0.39
N PHE A 299 9.06 -30.90 0.47
CA PHE A 299 8.02 -30.78 -0.55
C PHE A 299 7.59 -29.31 -0.74
N ASP A 300 7.02 -29.03 -1.91
CA ASP A 300 6.55 -27.71 -2.33
C ASP A 300 5.41 -27.90 -3.36
N TYR A 301 4.45 -26.97 -3.39
CA TYR A 301 3.33 -26.95 -4.35
C TYR A 301 3.36 -25.63 -5.13
N PRO A 302 3.94 -25.60 -6.33
CA PRO A 302 4.15 -24.35 -7.09
C PRO A 302 2.91 -23.53 -7.45
N ASP A 303 1.71 -24.10 -7.30
CA ASP A 303 0.44 -23.47 -7.61
C ASP A 303 -0.51 -23.43 -6.40
N THR A 304 0.00 -23.61 -5.17
CA THR A 304 -0.76 -23.43 -3.92
C THR A 304 0.03 -22.54 -2.98
N GLU A 305 -0.51 -21.38 -2.65
CA GLU A 305 0.11 -20.42 -1.76
C GLU A 305 -0.04 -20.89 -0.30
N VAL A 306 1.05 -21.36 0.32
CA VAL A 306 1.02 -21.84 1.70
C VAL A 306 1.46 -20.74 2.66
N ILE A 307 0.59 -20.47 3.63
CA ILE A 307 0.68 -19.25 4.45
C ILE A 307 1.10 -19.58 5.88
N GLY A 308 2.25 -19.06 6.28
CA GLY A 308 2.71 -19.07 7.68
C GLY A 308 2.13 -17.93 8.50
N ALA A 309 2.35 -17.95 9.83
CA ALA A 309 1.83 -16.95 10.76
C ALA A 309 2.94 -16.19 11.49
N THR A 310 2.75 -14.87 11.65
CA THR A 310 3.57 -14.01 12.51
C THR A 310 2.82 -13.51 13.74
N ASP A 311 3.60 -13.14 14.77
CA ASP A 311 3.15 -12.36 15.91
C ASP A 311 3.26 -10.84 15.67
N ILE A 312 2.83 -10.04 16.65
CA ILE A 312 2.84 -8.56 16.59
C ILE A 312 4.23 -7.93 16.36
N ASN A 313 5.30 -8.66 16.67
CA ASN A 313 6.67 -8.20 16.53
C ASN A 313 7.34 -8.75 15.26
N ASP A 314 6.55 -9.25 14.30
CA ASP A 314 7.00 -9.87 13.05
C ASP A 314 7.88 -11.12 13.25
N ASN A 315 7.84 -11.75 14.43
CA ASN A 315 8.45 -13.07 14.59
C ASN A 315 7.50 -14.13 14.06
N ARG A 316 8.03 -15.22 13.51
CA ARG A 316 7.23 -16.44 13.27
C ARG A 316 6.51 -16.83 14.56
N ALA A 317 5.18 -16.92 14.49
CA ALA A 317 4.38 -17.37 15.61
C ALA A 317 4.85 -18.77 16.04
N TRP A 318 4.98 -19.00 17.35
CA TRP A 318 5.64 -20.21 17.87
C TRP A 318 5.00 -21.51 17.37
N PHE A 319 3.68 -21.50 17.13
CA PHE A 319 2.91 -22.63 16.60
C PHE A 319 2.98 -22.77 15.08
N SER A 320 3.36 -21.74 14.32
CA SER A 320 3.30 -21.78 12.85
C SER A 320 4.25 -22.85 12.33
N SER A 321 3.75 -23.83 11.60
CA SER A 321 4.64 -24.68 10.82
C SER A 321 5.37 -23.84 9.76
N TRP A 322 6.56 -24.29 9.35
CA TRP A 322 7.50 -23.60 8.47
C TRP A 322 8.18 -24.63 7.56
N GLY A 323 9.00 -24.24 6.60
CA GLY A 323 9.71 -25.16 5.70
C GLY A 323 9.76 -24.65 4.26
N ASP A 324 10.19 -25.53 3.34
CA ASP A 324 10.29 -25.18 1.90
C ASP A 324 8.94 -24.85 1.27
N VAL A 325 7.85 -25.32 1.89
CA VAL A 325 6.49 -25.12 1.40
C VAL A 325 5.94 -23.71 1.65
N VAL A 326 6.48 -22.93 2.60
CA VAL A 326 5.89 -21.63 2.96
C VAL A 326 6.26 -20.57 1.92
N ASP A 327 5.24 -20.01 1.26
CA ASP A 327 5.43 -18.98 0.24
C ASP A 327 5.48 -17.57 0.82
N VAL A 328 4.59 -17.26 1.76
CA VAL A 328 4.52 -15.96 2.44
C VAL A 328 4.03 -16.14 3.88
N VAL A 329 4.23 -15.11 4.70
CA VAL A 329 3.62 -15.04 6.03
C VAL A 329 2.66 -13.87 6.15
N ALA A 330 1.70 -14.01 7.05
CA ALA A 330 0.78 -12.94 7.44
C ALA A 330 0.51 -12.98 8.95
N PRO A 331 -0.04 -11.91 9.55
CA PRO A 331 -0.41 -11.90 10.96
C PRO A 331 -1.35 -13.05 11.30
N GLY A 332 -1.01 -13.85 12.32
CA GLY A 332 -1.82 -15.01 12.71
C GLY A 332 -1.89 -15.29 14.21
N ASP A 333 -1.21 -14.51 15.07
CA ASP A 333 -1.29 -14.67 16.52
C ASP A 333 -2.02 -13.50 17.20
N ASN A 334 -3.03 -13.79 18.02
CA ASN A 334 -3.83 -12.80 18.73
C ASN A 334 -4.46 -11.76 17.78
N ILE A 335 -5.15 -12.26 16.75
CA ILE A 335 -5.85 -11.50 15.71
C ILE A 335 -7.26 -11.19 16.18
N TYR A 336 -7.63 -9.90 16.22
CA TYR A 336 -8.99 -9.49 16.54
C TYR A 336 -9.86 -9.46 15.28
N THR A 337 -10.95 -10.24 15.28
CA THR A 337 -11.82 -10.44 14.11
C THR A 337 -13.27 -10.74 14.53
N THR A 338 -14.16 -10.91 13.55
CA THR A 338 -15.57 -11.30 13.72
C THR A 338 -15.72 -12.68 14.35
N MET A 339 -16.90 -12.97 14.90
CA MET A 339 -17.20 -14.23 15.57
C MET A 339 -18.69 -14.56 15.45
N LEU A 340 -19.01 -15.85 15.40
CA LEU A 340 -20.40 -16.32 15.32
C LEU A 340 -21.26 -15.73 16.45
N GLY A 341 -22.50 -15.35 16.11
CA GLY A 341 -23.43 -14.68 17.01
C GLY A 341 -23.33 -13.15 16.96
N SER A 342 -22.84 -12.59 15.85
CA SER A 342 -22.62 -11.14 15.69
C SER A 342 -21.71 -10.54 16.78
N THR A 343 -20.64 -11.26 17.13
CA THR A 343 -19.65 -10.85 18.14
C THR A 343 -18.25 -10.75 17.55
N TYR A 344 -17.25 -10.43 18.37
CA TYR A 344 -15.85 -10.26 17.97
C TYR A 344 -14.95 -10.91 19.01
N THR A 345 -13.81 -11.47 18.58
CA THR A 345 -12.88 -12.14 19.48
C THR A 345 -11.44 -12.10 18.98
N PHE A 346 -10.50 -12.34 19.90
CA PHE A 346 -9.13 -12.70 19.54
C PHE A 346 -9.05 -14.17 19.13
N THR A 347 -8.29 -14.46 18.09
CA THR A 347 -7.98 -15.81 17.60
C THR A 347 -6.49 -15.95 17.28
N SER A 348 -5.98 -17.19 17.27
CA SER A 348 -4.60 -17.49 16.88
C SER A 348 -4.55 -18.75 16.03
N GLY A 349 -3.70 -18.75 15.00
CA GLY A 349 -3.49 -19.86 14.08
C GLY A 349 -3.10 -19.39 12.68
N THR A 350 -2.42 -20.25 11.92
CA THR A 350 -2.21 -20.05 10.46
C THR A 350 -3.54 -19.98 9.70
N SER A 351 -4.61 -20.51 10.30
CA SER A 351 -5.99 -20.32 9.86
C SER A 351 -6.42 -18.85 9.78
N PHE A 352 -5.78 -17.94 10.54
CA PHE A 352 -6.07 -16.51 10.52
C PHE A 352 -5.02 -15.69 9.77
N SER A 353 -3.84 -16.25 9.44
CA SER A 353 -2.89 -15.63 8.50
C SER A 353 -3.29 -15.86 7.04
N THR A 354 -3.71 -17.07 6.70
CA THR A 354 -4.21 -17.46 5.37
C THR A 354 -5.26 -16.48 4.79
N PRO A 355 -6.33 -16.09 5.53
CA PRO A 355 -7.31 -15.14 5.02
C PRO A 355 -6.76 -13.73 4.77
N HIS A 356 -5.72 -13.29 5.49
CA HIS A 356 -5.10 -11.99 5.21
C HIS A 356 -4.38 -12.00 3.86
N ALA A 357 -3.61 -13.05 3.55
CA ALA A 357 -2.95 -13.21 2.25
C ALA A 357 -3.98 -13.35 1.11
N ASN A 358 -5.05 -14.12 1.33
CA ASN A 358 -6.19 -14.20 0.42
C ASN A 358 -6.83 -12.83 0.16
N GLY A 359 -7.04 -12.05 1.23
CA GLY A 359 -7.53 -10.68 1.17
C GLY A 359 -6.63 -9.78 0.32
N ILE A 360 -5.31 -9.82 0.53
CA ILE A 360 -4.34 -9.02 -0.24
C ILE A 360 -4.33 -9.42 -1.73
N ALA A 361 -4.34 -10.71 -2.05
CA ALA A 361 -4.44 -11.15 -3.44
C ALA A 361 -5.74 -10.69 -4.11
N SER A 362 -6.86 -10.72 -3.38
CA SER A 362 -8.12 -10.15 -3.87
C SER A 362 -8.03 -8.63 -4.09
N MET A 363 -7.25 -7.91 -3.27
CA MET A 363 -7.02 -6.47 -3.42
C MET A 363 -6.17 -6.13 -4.64
N ILE A 364 -5.17 -6.96 -4.96
CA ILE A 364 -4.38 -6.84 -6.21
C ILE A 364 -5.31 -6.96 -7.41
N TRP A 365 -6.19 -7.97 -7.41
CA TRP A 365 -7.16 -8.16 -8.49
C TRP A 365 -8.22 -7.07 -8.58
N SER A 366 -8.74 -6.56 -7.47
CA SER A 366 -9.69 -5.44 -7.52
C SER A 366 -9.02 -4.15 -8.01
N ALA A 367 -7.73 -3.95 -7.69
CA ALA A 367 -6.96 -2.81 -8.18
C ALA A 367 -6.65 -2.93 -9.68
N ASN A 368 -6.48 -4.15 -10.20
CA ASN A 368 -6.33 -4.41 -11.63
C ASN A 368 -7.00 -5.74 -12.06
N PRO A 369 -8.26 -5.71 -12.53
CA PRO A 369 -9.05 -6.92 -12.78
C PRO A 369 -8.64 -7.69 -14.04
N PHE A 370 -7.64 -7.20 -14.77
CA PHE A 370 -7.13 -7.81 -16.00
C PHE A 370 -5.87 -8.66 -15.80
N LEU A 371 -5.31 -8.66 -14.58
CA LEU A 371 -4.16 -9.50 -14.25
C LEU A 371 -4.53 -10.98 -14.33
N THR A 372 -3.60 -11.77 -14.87
CA THR A 372 -3.63 -13.24 -14.82
C THR A 372 -3.28 -13.75 -13.41
N PRO A 373 -3.61 -15.00 -13.06
CA PRO A 373 -3.22 -15.57 -11.76
C PRO A 373 -1.72 -15.48 -11.47
N ASN A 374 -0.87 -15.81 -12.45
CA ASN A 374 0.58 -15.74 -12.31
C ASN A 374 1.07 -14.31 -12.03
N GLU A 375 0.42 -13.31 -12.63
CA GLU A 375 0.77 -11.90 -12.42
C GLU A 375 0.33 -11.40 -11.04
N VAL A 376 -0.73 -11.97 -10.46
CA VAL A 376 -1.15 -11.67 -9.08
C VAL A 376 -0.26 -12.37 -8.07
N GLU A 377 0.05 -13.64 -8.28
CA GLU A 377 1.02 -14.42 -7.47
C GLU A 377 2.38 -13.71 -7.40
N ALA A 378 2.95 -13.34 -8.56
CA ALA A 378 4.22 -12.62 -8.60
C ALA A 378 4.17 -11.28 -7.83
N ARG A 379 3.03 -10.58 -7.84
CA ARG A 379 2.84 -9.33 -7.09
C ARG A 379 2.62 -9.57 -5.61
N LEU A 380 1.98 -10.67 -5.22
CA LEU A 380 1.87 -11.08 -3.83
C LEU A 380 3.25 -11.34 -3.24
N PHE A 381 4.13 -12.04 -3.96
CA PHE A 381 5.50 -12.28 -3.50
C PHE A 381 6.33 -11.00 -3.46
N ALA A 382 6.27 -10.19 -4.53
CA ALA A 382 7.01 -8.94 -4.60
C ALA A 382 6.49 -7.85 -3.63
N CYS A 383 5.27 -7.98 -3.11
CA CYS A 383 4.76 -7.03 -2.14
C CYS A 383 5.35 -7.23 -0.74
N CYS A 384 5.88 -8.41 -0.43
CA CYS A 384 6.23 -8.78 0.93
C CYS A 384 7.37 -7.92 1.52
N ASP A 385 7.26 -7.58 2.80
CA ASP A 385 8.38 -7.10 3.60
C ASP A 385 9.27 -8.30 3.95
N ASP A 386 10.49 -8.30 3.41
CA ASP A 386 11.48 -9.36 3.59
C ASP A 386 11.90 -9.47 5.08
N LEU A 387 11.58 -10.60 5.69
CA LEU A 387 11.88 -10.92 7.10
C LEU A 387 12.87 -12.08 7.14
N GLY A 388 13.76 -12.09 8.13
CA GLY A 388 14.71 -13.19 8.29
C GLY A 388 15.90 -13.08 7.34
N ALA A 389 16.12 -14.10 6.52
CA ALA A 389 17.24 -14.14 5.58
C ALA A 389 16.83 -13.50 4.25
N ALA A 390 17.68 -12.65 3.68
CA ALA A 390 17.32 -11.88 2.49
C ALA A 390 16.81 -12.75 1.32
N GLY A 391 15.66 -12.38 0.77
CA GLY A 391 14.96 -13.09 -0.29
C GLY A 391 14.05 -14.20 0.24
N ASN A 392 13.71 -15.15 -0.62
CA ASN A 392 12.87 -16.28 -0.21
C ASN A 392 13.63 -17.19 0.78
N ASP A 393 13.07 -17.37 1.98
CA ASP A 393 13.60 -18.25 3.02
C ASP A 393 12.58 -19.24 3.59
N ARG A 394 13.06 -20.29 4.25
CA ARG A 394 12.21 -21.40 4.76
C ARG A 394 11.31 -21.03 5.94
N VAL A 395 11.50 -19.88 6.56
CA VAL A 395 10.79 -19.46 7.78
C VAL A 395 9.69 -18.49 7.42
N TYR A 396 9.98 -17.52 6.55
CA TYR A 396 9.08 -16.43 6.19
C TYR A 396 8.64 -16.47 4.72
N GLY A 397 9.15 -17.39 3.92
CA GLY A 397 8.92 -17.40 2.48
C GLY A 397 9.50 -16.14 1.86
N TRP A 398 8.73 -15.48 0.99
CA TRP A 398 9.03 -14.15 0.46
C TRP A 398 8.85 -13.01 1.47
N GLY A 399 8.32 -13.28 2.67
CA GLY A 399 8.19 -12.32 3.76
C GLY A 399 6.74 -12.03 4.17
N LEU A 400 6.57 -10.94 4.92
CA LEU A 400 5.27 -10.49 5.42
C LEU A 400 4.49 -9.71 4.35
N VAL A 401 3.29 -10.16 4.03
CA VAL A 401 2.42 -9.51 3.04
C VAL A 401 2.15 -8.03 3.37
N ASN A 402 2.28 -7.14 2.37
CA ASN A 402 2.13 -5.68 2.54
C ASN A 402 1.10 -5.12 1.54
N LEU A 403 -0.05 -4.66 2.05
CA LEU A 403 -1.17 -4.23 1.22
C LEU A 403 -0.85 -2.98 0.38
N ARG A 404 -0.13 -2.01 0.94
CA ARG A 404 0.29 -0.82 0.19
C ARG A 404 1.12 -1.18 -1.03
N ARG A 405 2.19 -1.96 -0.83
CA ARG A 405 3.09 -2.37 -1.91
C ARG A 405 2.33 -3.24 -2.92
N ALA A 406 1.41 -4.08 -2.47
CA ALA A 406 0.58 -4.92 -3.33
C ALA A 406 -0.27 -4.08 -4.30
N ILE A 407 -0.94 -3.03 -3.81
CA ILE A 407 -1.75 -2.15 -4.65
C ILE A 407 -0.88 -1.33 -5.60
N GLU A 408 0.26 -0.81 -5.14
CA GLU A 408 1.22 -0.11 -6.00
C GLU A 408 1.67 -0.99 -7.16
N LEU A 409 2.08 -2.23 -6.87
CA LEU A 409 2.48 -3.20 -7.89
C LEU A 409 1.34 -3.58 -8.84
N ALA A 410 0.09 -3.61 -8.36
CA ALA A 410 -1.07 -3.94 -9.20
C ALA A 410 -1.33 -2.91 -10.30
N VAL A 411 -1.00 -1.63 -10.04
CA VAL A 411 -1.25 -0.51 -10.94
C VAL A 411 -0.02 -0.05 -11.72
N THR A 412 1.13 -0.70 -11.49
CA THR A 412 2.34 -0.58 -12.30
C THR A 412 2.45 -1.74 -13.27
N GLY A 413 3.07 -1.45 -14.41
CA GLY A 413 3.40 -2.44 -15.44
C GLY A 413 4.88 -2.37 -15.78
N SER A 414 5.27 -3.03 -16.86
CA SER A 414 6.68 -3.19 -17.23
C SER A 414 7.26 -2.01 -18.04
N MET A 415 6.44 -1.00 -18.35
CA MET A 415 6.93 0.18 -19.08
C MET A 415 7.70 1.12 -18.15
N ALA A 416 8.84 1.61 -18.63
CA ALA A 416 9.55 2.69 -17.97
C ALA A 416 9.09 4.04 -18.52
N LEU A 417 8.87 5.00 -17.63
CA LEU A 417 8.63 6.39 -18.01
C LEU A 417 9.92 7.19 -17.87
N THR A 418 10.18 8.09 -18.80
CA THR A 418 11.28 9.05 -18.73
C THR A 418 10.71 10.44 -18.97
N VAL A 419 10.77 11.29 -17.96
CA VAL A 419 10.39 12.71 -18.03
C VAL A 419 11.56 13.52 -17.48
N PRO A 420 11.76 14.77 -17.94
CA PRO A 420 12.68 15.69 -17.31
C PRO A 420 12.45 15.74 -15.79
N ALA A 421 13.56 15.69 -15.03
CA ALA A 421 13.54 15.79 -13.56
C ALA A 421 12.82 17.05 -13.04
N THR A 422 12.69 18.06 -13.91
CA THR A 422 12.02 19.33 -13.67
C THR A 422 10.99 19.56 -14.76
N LEU A 423 9.72 19.75 -14.37
CA LEU A 423 8.67 20.29 -15.23
C LEU A 423 8.45 21.75 -14.86
N THR A 424 8.55 22.66 -15.84
CA THR A 424 8.29 24.10 -15.68
C THR A 424 6.96 24.46 -16.33
N HIS A 425 6.10 25.20 -15.63
CA HIS A 425 4.77 25.53 -16.15
C HIS A 425 4.87 26.45 -17.39
N GLY A 426 3.96 26.27 -18.35
CA GLY A 426 3.95 27.05 -19.59
C GLY A 426 5.07 26.71 -20.57
N GLN A 427 5.99 25.80 -20.23
CA GLN A 427 7.02 25.28 -21.12
C GLN A 427 6.61 23.93 -21.71
N SER A 428 7.16 23.61 -22.88
CA SER A 428 7.02 22.30 -23.50
C SER A 428 7.95 21.30 -22.80
N THR A 429 7.43 20.12 -22.50
CA THR A 429 8.19 18.98 -21.96
C THR A 429 8.07 17.77 -22.87
N THR A 430 9.08 16.90 -22.81
CA THR A 430 9.14 15.63 -23.55
C THR A 430 8.99 14.48 -22.56
N ILE A 431 8.00 13.63 -22.76
CA ILE A 431 7.73 12.44 -21.97
C ILE A 431 7.95 11.24 -22.88
N THR A 432 8.76 10.27 -22.45
CA THR A 432 9.00 9.05 -23.22
C THR A 432 8.61 7.84 -22.40
N ALA A 433 7.80 6.96 -22.98
CA ALA A 433 7.59 5.61 -22.48
C ALA A 433 8.48 4.64 -23.26
N SER A 434 9.13 3.71 -22.57
CA SER A 434 9.90 2.61 -23.15
C SER A 434 9.44 1.27 -22.58
N GLY A 435 9.64 0.19 -23.32
CA GLY A 435 9.15 -1.15 -22.95
C GLY A 435 7.71 -1.41 -23.38
N ALA A 436 7.10 -0.53 -24.17
CA ALA A 436 5.82 -0.77 -24.82
C ALA A 436 5.96 -1.87 -25.89
N THR A 437 4.86 -2.51 -26.23
CA THR A 437 4.81 -3.44 -27.36
C THR A 437 5.18 -2.69 -28.66
N PRO A 438 6.06 -3.21 -29.53
CA PRO A 438 6.42 -2.54 -30.77
C PRO A 438 5.21 -2.15 -31.59
N PHE A 439 5.14 -0.87 -32.01
CA PHE A 439 4.03 -0.29 -32.77
C PHE A 439 2.67 -0.22 -32.07
N ALA A 440 2.60 -0.51 -30.77
CA ALA A 440 1.38 -0.36 -30.01
C ALA A 440 0.98 1.11 -29.83
N THR A 441 -0.31 1.33 -29.57
CA THR A 441 -0.83 2.66 -29.24
C THR A 441 -0.66 2.90 -27.75
N VAL A 442 0.17 3.89 -27.41
CA VAL A 442 0.48 4.29 -26.04
C VAL A 442 -0.30 5.54 -25.68
N TYR A 443 -1.02 5.47 -24.58
CA TYR A 443 -1.84 6.54 -24.01
C TYR A 443 -1.10 7.12 -22.81
N PHE A 444 -0.88 8.43 -22.80
CA PHE A 444 -0.30 9.12 -21.65
C PHE A 444 -1.42 9.72 -20.81
N TYR A 445 -1.40 9.47 -19.51
CA TYR A 445 -2.34 9.97 -18.53
C TYR A 445 -1.62 10.79 -17.48
N TYR A 446 -2.32 11.74 -16.86
CA TYR A 446 -1.82 12.47 -15.70
C TYR A 446 -2.92 12.73 -14.67
N SER A 447 -2.52 12.96 -13.42
CA SER A 447 -3.38 13.40 -12.32
C SER A 447 -2.78 14.64 -11.65
N THR A 448 -3.64 15.53 -11.14
CA THR A 448 -3.25 16.60 -10.20
C THR A 448 -3.94 16.45 -8.84
N THR A 449 -4.69 15.36 -8.67
CA THR A 449 -5.54 15.10 -7.50
C THR A 449 -5.02 13.98 -6.61
N GLY A 450 -3.91 13.34 -6.98
CA GLY A 450 -3.27 12.28 -6.21
C GLY A 450 -3.24 10.94 -6.92
N MET A 451 -2.92 9.95 -6.11
CA MET A 451 -2.85 8.53 -6.45
C MET A 451 -4.16 7.84 -6.07
N GLN A 452 -4.59 6.90 -6.93
CA GLN A 452 -5.69 5.97 -6.69
C GLN A 452 -5.69 4.93 -7.82
N ALA A 453 -5.94 3.66 -7.52
CA ALA A 453 -6.15 2.67 -8.57
C ALA A 453 -7.38 3.03 -9.41
N THR A 454 -7.18 3.27 -10.71
CA THR A 454 -8.23 3.56 -11.68
C THR A 454 -8.16 2.59 -12.84
N VAL A 455 -9.24 1.81 -13.01
CA VAL A 455 -9.39 0.85 -14.10
C VAL A 455 -9.60 1.58 -15.44
N LEU A 456 -8.89 1.16 -16.48
CA LEU A 456 -9.04 1.62 -17.86
C LEU A 456 -9.52 0.47 -18.75
N PRO A 457 -10.85 0.21 -18.83
CA PRO A 457 -11.38 -0.98 -19.51
C PRO A 457 -10.99 -1.08 -20.99
N ALA A 458 -10.90 0.05 -21.69
CA ALA A 458 -10.50 0.10 -23.09
C ALA A 458 -9.04 -0.36 -23.32
N LEU A 459 -8.21 -0.28 -22.28
CA LEU A 459 -6.81 -0.70 -22.31
C LEU A 459 -6.58 -2.00 -21.56
N GLN A 460 -7.62 -2.64 -21.00
CA GLN A 460 -7.47 -3.88 -20.23
C GLN A 460 -6.36 -3.80 -19.17
N THR A 461 -6.24 -2.65 -18.51
CA THR A 461 -5.26 -2.44 -17.44
C THR A 461 -5.77 -1.37 -16.48
N SER A 462 -5.02 -1.11 -15.42
CA SER A 462 -5.28 -0.04 -14.46
C SER A 462 -4.07 0.87 -14.33
N VAL A 463 -4.34 2.11 -13.92
CA VAL A 463 -3.32 3.13 -13.63
C VAL A 463 -3.45 3.56 -12.18
N GLY A 464 -2.35 3.95 -11.54
CA GLY A 464 -2.31 4.41 -10.15
C GLY A 464 -2.75 5.85 -9.96
N LEU A 465 -3.42 6.46 -10.95
CA LEU A 465 -3.76 7.87 -10.96
C LEU A 465 -5.18 8.11 -10.48
N ARG A 466 -5.37 9.03 -9.52
CA ARG A 466 -6.71 9.52 -9.14
C ARG A 466 -7.27 10.45 -10.21
N ASN A 467 -8.49 10.19 -10.69
CA ASN A 467 -9.13 10.99 -11.75
C ASN A 467 -8.20 11.24 -12.96
N PRO A 468 -7.72 10.19 -13.63
CA PRO A 468 -6.74 10.32 -14.70
C PRO A 468 -7.30 11.16 -15.86
N VAL A 469 -6.50 12.09 -16.35
CA VAL A 469 -6.78 12.89 -17.55
C VAL A 469 -5.87 12.43 -18.67
N GLN A 470 -6.46 12.09 -19.82
CA GLN A 470 -5.68 11.71 -21.00
C GLN A 470 -4.90 12.91 -21.55
N GLY A 471 -3.58 12.80 -21.54
CA GLY A 471 -2.66 13.82 -22.00
C GLY A 471 -2.27 13.71 -23.47
N GLY A 472 -2.27 12.51 -24.04
CA GLY A 472 -1.93 12.31 -25.44
C GLY A 472 -1.96 10.83 -25.83
N VAL A 473 -1.88 10.58 -27.13
CA VAL A 473 -1.84 9.24 -27.71
C VAL A 473 -0.75 9.21 -28.77
N ILE A 474 0.19 8.28 -28.66
CA ILE A 474 1.35 8.16 -29.55
C ILE A 474 1.53 6.68 -29.91
N ALA A 475 1.83 6.39 -31.18
CA ALA A 475 2.25 5.04 -31.56
C ALA A 475 3.71 4.82 -31.15
N ALA A 476 3.99 3.71 -30.47
CA ALA A 476 5.35 3.26 -30.19
C ALA A 476 6.09 2.96 -31.50
N ASN A 477 7.41 3.15 -31.52
CA ASN A 477 8.25 2.73 -32.63
C ASN A 477 8.54 1.21 -32.57
N GLY A 478 9.31 0.71 -33.53
CA GLY A 478 9.68 -0.72 -33.58
C GLY A 478 10.55 -1.21 -32.42
N ALA A 479 11.07 -0.30 -31.59
CA ALA A 479 11.82 -0.61 -30.37
C ALA A 479 10.94 -0.49 -29.10
N GLY A 480 9.63 -0.28 -29.24
CA GLY A 480 8.72 -0.16 -28.09
C GLY A 480 8.84 1.17 -27.35
N SER A 481 9.25 2.24 -28.04
CA SER A 481 9.37 3.59 -27.45
C SER A 481 8.35 4.56 -28.06
N ALA A 482 7.63 5.27 -27.20
CA ALA A 482 6.66 6.30 -27.57
C ALA A 482 7.01 7.62 -26.88
N THR A 483 7.10 8.71 -27.65
CA THR A 483 7.48 10.04 -27.13
C THR A 483 6.38 11.07 -27.36
N LEU A 484 5.88 11.65 -26.27
CA LEU A 484 4.91 12.74 -26.25
C LEU A 484 5.60 14.06 -25.92
N VAL A 485 5.36 15.08 -26.73
CA VAL A 485 5.78 16.47 -26.43
C VAL A 485 4.53 17.29 -26.09
N ARG A 486 4.52 17.94 -24.93
CA ARG A 486 3.35 18.69 -24.46
C ARG A 486 3.71 19.86 -23.56
N ASN A 487 2.91 20.93 -23.63
CA ASN A 487 3.06 22.06 -22.70
C ASN A 487 2.54 21.68 -21.30
N VAL A 488 3.32 22.00 -20.28
CA VAL A 488 2.92 21.87 -18.87
C VAL A 488 1.87 22.95 -18.57
N PRO A 489 0.66 22.59 -18.11
CA PRO A 489 -0.40 23.59 -17.86
C PRO A 489 0.01 24.64 -16.82
N ASN A 490 -0.35 25.91 -17.03
CA ASN A 490 -0.05 27.00 -16.09
C ASN A 490 -0.64 26.77 -14.69
N ASN A 491 -1.76 26.05 -14.59
CA ASN A 491 -2.39 25.71 -13.31
C ASN A 491 -1.72 24.52 -12.57
N ALA A 492 -0.68 23.91 -13.14
CA ALA A 492 0.13 22.87 -12.49
C ALA A 492 1.27 23.46 -11.63
N ALA A 493 1.49 24.78 -11.67
CA ALA A 493 2.54 25.44 -10.90
C ALA A 493 2.45 25.12 -9.39
N GLY A 494 3.53 24.58 -8.82
CA GLY A 494 3.62 24.20 -7.42
C GLY A 494 2.67 23.08 -6.99
N ARG A 495 2.32 22.18 -7.92
CA ARG A 495 1.53 20.97 -7.66
C ARG A 495 2.32 19.72 -8.07
N ASN A 496 2.11 18.61 -7.35
CA ASN A 496 2.52 17.31 -7.84
C ASN A 496 1.66 16.93 -9.05
N VAL A 497 2.29 16.35 -10.07
CA VAL A 497 1.62 15.82 -11.25
C VAL A 497 2.14 14.43 -11.50
N TRP A 498 1.31 13.45 -11.21
CA TRP A 498 1.60 12.06 -11.48
C TRP A 498 1.32 11.77 -12.94
N ILE A 499 2.27 11.15 -13.63
CA ILE A 499 2.15 10.80 -15.04
C ILE A 499 2.34 9.28 -15.15
N GLN A 500 1.52 8.64 -15.97
CA GLN A 500 1.71 7.25 -16.40
C GLN A 500 1.42 7.12 -17.89
N ALA A 501 2.12 6.20 -18.55
CA ALA A 501 1.76 5.70 -19.86
C ALA A 501 1.02 4.36 -19.70
N ALA A 502 0.10 4.07 -20.60
CA ALA A 502 -0.60 2.80 -20.66
C ALA A 502 -0.80 2.36 -22.11
N GLU A 503 -0.66 1.06 -22.33
CA GLU A 503 -1.06 0.37 -23.55
C GLU A 503 -2.00 -0.79 -23.19
N LEU A 504 -2.40 -1.57 -24.19
CA LEU A 504 -3.26 -2.73 -23.93
C LEU A 504 -2.55 -3.73 -22.99
N GLY A 505 -3.13 -3.96 -21.81
CA GLY A 505 -2.63 -4.91 -20.81
C GLY A 505 -1.42 -4.44 -20.00
N ASN A 506 -0.90 -3.22 -20.23
CA ASN A 506 0.35 -2.80 -19.60
C ASN A 506 0.34 -1.30 -19.27
N SER A 507 1.00 -0.92 -18.17
CA SER A 507 1.15 0.47 -17.73
C SER A 507 2.60 0.76 -17.36
N SER A 508 2.94 2.04 -17.20
CA SER A 508 4.25 2.46 -16.70
C SER A 508 4.22 2.70 -15.21
N ASP A 509 5.40 2.87 -14.62
CA ASP A 509 5.51 3.41 -13.26
C ASP A 509 5.02 4.86 -13.16
N ILE A 510 4.71 5.26 -11.92
CA ILE A 510 4.29 6.62 -11.56
C ILE A 510 5.52 7.48 -11.34
N GLU A 511 5.58 8.62 -12.00
CA GLU A 511 6.65 9.56 -11.68
C GLU A 511 6.23 11.04 -11.91
N PHE A 512 6.93 11.92 -11.18
CA PHE A 512 7.15 13.37 -11.34
C PHE A 512 6.38 14.37 -10.47
N ARG A 513 7.09 15.49 -10.26
CA ARG A 513 6.72 16.69 -9.50
C ARG A 513 6.91 17.91 -10.40
N VAL A 514 5.94 18.81 -10.43
CA VAL A 514 6.06 20.07 -11.20
C VAL A 514 6.65 21.13 -10.29
N ILE A 515 7.82 21.65 -10.67
CA ILE A 515 8.41 22.81 -10.03
C ILE A 515 8.07 24.06 -10.86
N GLN A 516 8.52 25.24 -10.43
CA GLN A 516 8.18 26.50 -11.09
C GLN A 516 8.46 26.46 -12.60
#